data_AF-A0A8F2FLE5-F1
#
_entry.id   AF-A0A8F2FLE5-F1
#
_cell.length_a   1.000
_cell.length_b   1.000
_cell.length_c   1.000
_cell.angle_alpha   90.00
_cell.angle_beta   90.00
_cell.angle_gamma   90.00
#
_symmetry.space_group_name_H-M   'P 1'
#
loop_
_entity.id
_entity.type
_entity.pdbx_description
1 polymer ?
#
loop_
_entity_poly.entity_id
_entity_poly.type
_entity_poly.pdbx_seq_one_letter_code
_entity_poly.pdbx_strand_id
1 'polypeptide(L)'
;GDPVLFQHMFWFFGHPEVYVLILPGFGMISHMCLSMSMCPDAFGFYGLLFAMFSMVCLGSSVWGHHMFTVGLDVKTAVFFSSVTMMMGVPTGMKVFTWLYMLLNSRVNKSDPMLWWMVSFMVLFTFGGVT
;
A
#
# COMPACT_ATOMS: atom_id res chain seq x y z
N GLY A 1 -30.26 -19.43 3.55
CA GLY A 1 -29.25 -18.37 3.36
C GLY A 1 -27.89 -18.97 3.62
N ASP A 2 -26.88 -18.58 2.85
CA ASP A 2 -25.52 -19.10 3.00
C ASP A 2 -24.65 -18.05 3.72
N PRO A 3 -24.15 -18.32 4.95
CA PRO A 3 -23.27 -17.39 5.67
C PRO A 3 -21.92 -17.18 4.97
N VAL A 4 -21.44 -18.13 4.16
CA VAL A 4 -20.18 -17.98 3.40
C VAL A 4 -20.38 -17.04 2.22
N LEU A 5 -21.54 -17.08 1.57
CA LEU A 5 -21.91 -16.10 0.55
C LEU A 5 -21.90 -14.66 1.12
N PHE A 6 -22.43 -14.44 2.33
CA PHE A 6 -22.35 -13.14 2.98
C PHE A 6 -20.89 -12.69 3.17
N GLN A 7 -20.01 -13.60 3.63
CA GLN A 7 -18.59 -13.27 3.81
C GLN A 7 -17.92 -12.89 2.49
N HIS A 8 -18.20 -13.59 1.39
CA HIS A 8 -17.67 -13.20 0.08
C HIS A 8 -18.12 -11.80 -0.33
N MET A 9 -19.41 -11.46 -0.17
CA MET A 9 -19.93 -10.14 -0.51
C MET A 9 -19.33 -9.04 0.38
N PHE A 10 -19.25 -9.31 1.69
CA PHE A 10 -18.68 -8.37 2.66
C PHE A 10 -17.22 -8.10 2.35
N TRP A 11 -16.38 -9.12 2.18
CA TRP A 11 -14.95 -8.94 1.94
C TRP A 11 -14.63 -8.46 0.53
N PHE A 12 -15.45 -8.81 -0.46
CA PHE A 12 -15.32 -8.27 -1.82
C PHE A 12 -15.42 -6.73 -1.84
N PHE A 13 -16.20 -6.15 -0.92
CA PHE A 13 -16.21 -4.71 -0.69
C PHE A 13 -15.13 -4.27 0.32
N GLY A 14 -15.03 -4.95 1.46
CA GLY A 14 -14.21 -4.53 2.59
C GLY A 14 -12.73 -4.52 2.29
N HIS A 15 -12.23 -5.43 1.45
CA HIS A 15 -10.81 -5.40 1.06
C HIS A 15 -10.49 -4.21 0.14
N PRO A 16 -11.25 -3.91 -0.93
CA PRO A 16 -11.10 -2.65 -1.66
C PRO A 16 -11.22 -1.38 -0.79
N GLU A 17 -12.11 -1.38 0.21
CA GLU A 17 -12.31 -0.22 1.09
C GLU A 17 -11.01 0.21 1.80
N VAL A 18 -10.17 -0.74 2.26
CA VAL A 18 -8.90 -0.39 2.90
C VAL A 18 -7.95 0.34 1.93
N TYR A 19 -8.03 0.07 0.62
CA TYR A 19 -7.28 0.81 -0.38
C TYR A 19 -7.85 2.19 -0.64
N VAL A 20 -9.17 2.35 -0.63
CA VAL A 20 -9.82 3.67 -0.71
C VAL A 20 -9.32 4.57 0.41
N LEU A 21 -9.09 4.01 1.61
CA LEU A 21 -8.56 4.75 2.75
C LEU A 21 -7.05 5.06 2.63
N ILE A 22 -6.23 4.11 2.18
CA ILE A 22 -4.76 4.29 2.18
C ILE A 22 -4.23 5.08 0.98
N LEU A 23 -4.88 5.00 -0.19
CA LEU A 23 -4.41 5.64 -1.43
C LEU A 23 -4.33 7.18 -1.32
N PRO A 24 -5.31 7.88 -0.72
CA PRO A 24 -5.17 9.31 -0.42
C PRO A 24 -4.01 9.60 0.54
N GLY A 25 -3.84 8.78 1.57
CA GLY A 25 -2.71 8.86 2.51
C GLY A 25 -1.37 8.80 1.78
N PHE A 26 -1.22 7.83 0.88
CA PHE A 26 -0.04 7.73 0.03
C PHE A 26 0.17 8.93 -0.90
N GLY A 27 -0.90 9.54 -1.40
CA GLY A 27 -0.83 10.77 -2.18
C GLY A 27 -0.23 11.91 -1.35
N MET A 28 -0.73 12.09 -0.11
CA MET A 28 -0.22 13.11 0.81
C MET A 28 1.27 12.91 1.10
N ILE A 29 1.71 11.68 1.43
CA ILE A 29 3.12 11.38 1.69
C ILE A 29 3.99 11.68 0.48
N SER A 30 3.56 11.31 -0.73
CA SER A 30 4.30 11.65 -1.96
C SER A 30 4.46 13.15 -2.15
N HIS A 31 3.40 13.94 -1.95
CA HIS A 31 3.44 15.40 -2.09
C HIS A 31 4.33 16.05 -1.03
N MET A 32 4.28 15.55 0.20
CA MET A 32 5.10 16.06 1.30
C MET A 32 6.58 15.75 1.05
N CYS A 33 6.92 14.53 0.62
CA CYS A 33 8.28 14.17 0.22
C CYS A 33 8.81 15.06 -0.90
N LEU A 34 7.98 15.34 -1.92
CA LEU A 34 8.35 16.22 -3.03
C LEU A 34 8.57 17.67 -2.57
N SER A 35 7.66 18.19 -1.75
CA SER A 35 7.76 19.55 -1.20
C SER A 35 9.00 19.72 -0.33
N MET A 36 9.38 18.69 0.42
CA MET A 36 10.54 18.70 1.30
C MET A 36 11.85 18.50 0.54
N SER A 37 11.85 17.71 -0.55
CA SER A 37 13.03 17.48 -1.38
C SER A 37 13.41 18.68 -2.25
N MET A 38 12.47 19.61 -2.48
CA MET A 38 12.65 20.74 -3.42
C MET A 38 13.03 20.29 -4.83
N CYS A 39 12.69 19.05 -5.18
CA CYS A 39 12.86 18.53 -6.53
C CYS A 39 11.72 19.03 -7.44
N PRO A 40 11.97 19.25 -8.74
CA PRO A 40 10.94 19.65 -9.67
C PRO A 40 9.87 18.56 -9.87
N ASP A 41 10.28 17.29 -9.76
CA ASP A 41 9.42 16.13 -9.96
C ASP A 41 9.70 15.05 -8.90
N ALA A 42 8.69 14.21 -8.67
CA ALA A 42 8.85 13.02 -7.84
C ALA A 42 9.76 12.01 -8.54
N PHE A 43 10.77 11.51 -7.82
CA PHE A 43 11.61 10.42 -8.32
C PHE A 43 10.72 9.24 -8.74
N GLY A 44 10.96 8.68 -9.93
CA GLY A 44 10.18 7.54 -10.40
C GLY A 44 8.68 7.80 -10.52
N PHE A 45 8.24 9.00 -10.91
CA PHE A 45 6.82 9.37 -11.07
C PHE A 45 5.96 8.29 -11.75
N TYR A 46 6.40 7.77 -12.90
CA TYR A 46 5.69 6.69 -13.59
C TYR A 46 5.62 5.41 -12.75
N GLY A 47 6.69 5.09 -12.00
CA GLY A 47 6.68 3.98 -11.06
C GLY A 47 5.66 4.16 -9.93
N LEU A 48 5.54 5.37 -9.37
CA LEU A 48 4.50 5.70 -8.38
C LEU A 48 3.10 5.59 -8.98
N LEU A 49 2.90 6.04 -10.21
CA LEU A 49 1.61 5.99 -10.91
C LEU A 49 1.19 4.55 -11.21
N PHE A 50 2.09 3.75 -11.77
CA PHE A 50 1.80 2.33 -12.05
C PHE A 50 1.67 1.50 -10.78
N ALA A 51 2.38 1.85 -9.70
CA ALA A 51 2.17 1.23 -8.39
C ALA A 51 0.75 1.51 -7.86
N MET A 52 0.27 2.76 -7.96
CA MET A 52 -1.10 3.12 -7.55
C MET A 52 -2.15 2.40 -8.40
N PHE A 53 -1.97 2.36 -9.71
CA PHE A 53 -2.87 1.63 -10.61
C PHE A 53 -2.90 0.12 -10.29
N SER A 54 -1.72 -0.49 -10.12
CA SER A 54 -1.59 -1.90 -9.75
C SER A 54 -2.29 -2.21 -8.43
N MET A 55 -2.16 -1.34 -7.41
CA MET A 55 -2.84 -1.54 -6.12
C MET A 55 -4.37 -1.53 -6.25
N VAL A 56 -4.93 -0.68 -7.11
CA VAL A 56 -6.39 -0.65 -7.35
C VAL A 56 -6.85 -1.94 -8.03
N CYS A 57 -6.16 -2.38 -9.09
CA CYS A 57 -6.53 -3.58 -9.83
C CYS A 57 -6.35 -4.87 -9.01
N LEU A 58 -5.25 -4.99 -8.28
CA LEU A 58 -4.96 -6.16 -7.45
C LEU A 58 -5.81 -6.15 -6.17
N GLY A 59 -6.06 -4.98 -5.60
CA GLY A 59 -6.86 -4.83 -4.38
C GLY A 59 -8.31 -5.34 -4.51
N SER A 60 -8.90 -5.27 -5.71
CA SER A 60 -10.21 -5.89 -5.97
C SER A 60 -10.17 -7.40 -6.15
N SER A 61 -8.97 -8.00 -6.27
CA SER A 61 -8.79 -9.41 -6.63
C SER A 61 -8.30 -10.28 -5.46
N VAL A 62 -8.18 -9.74 -4.24
CA VAL A 62 -7.51 -10.43 -3.11
C VAL A 62 -8.40 -10.71 -1.90
N TRP A 63 -9.68 -10.33 -1.92
CA TRP A 63 -10.58 -10.40 -0.76
C TRP A 63 -10.65 -11.77 -0.08
N GLY A 64 -10.46 -12.86 -0.83
CA GLY A 64 -10.54 -14.22 -0.34
C GLY A 64 -9.54 -14.55 0.77
N HIS A 65 -8.47 -13.76 0.96
CA HIS A 65 -7.56 -14.00 2.09
C HIS A 65 -8.19 -13.81 3.47
N HIS A 66 -9.28 -13.05 3.57
CA HIS A 66 -10.01 -12.88 4.84
C HIS A 66 -10.82 -14.12 5.23
N MET A 67 -10.90 -15.09 4.31
CA MET A 67 -11.76 -16.26 4.42
C MET A 67 -10.98 -17.57 4.46
N PHE A 68 -9.66 -17.55 4.71
CA PHE A 68 -8.84 -18.78 4.66
C PHE A 68 -9.28 -19.88 5.63
N THR A 69 -10.00 -19.54 6.70
CA THR A 69 -10.49 -20.51 7.69
C THR A 69 -11.88 -21.07 7.40
N VAL A 70 -12.55 -20.65 6.33
CA VAL A 70 -13.90 -21.14 5.97
C VAL A 70 -13.89 -22.48 5.20
N GLY A 71 -12.71 -23.01 4.90
CA GLY A 71 -12.56 -24.28 4.17
C GLY A 71 -12.48 -24.12 2.64
N LEU A 72 -11.84 -23.05 2.15
CA LEU A 72 -11.53 -22.89 0.72
C LEU A 72 -10.67 -24.07 0.20
N ASP A 73 -10.86 -24.47 -1.06
CA ASP A 73 -9.99 -25.46 -1.68
C ASP A 73 -8.55 -24.94 -1.82
N VAL A 74 -7.57 -25.86 -1.87
CA VAL A 74 -6.14 -25.53 -1.88
C VAL A 74 -5.76 -24.63 -3.05
N LYS A 75 -6.35 -24.81 -4.24
CA LYS A 75 -5.98 -24.00 -5.41
C LYS A 75 -6.45 -22.57 -5.23
N THR A 76 -7.66 -22.39 -4.72
CA THR A 76 -8.22 -21.06 -4.40
C THR A 76 -7.42 -20.37 -3.32
N ALA A 77 -7.05 -21.08 -2.24
CA ALA A 77 -6.22 -20.52 -1.17
C ALA A 77 -4.83 -20.07 -1.68
N VAL A 78 -4.18 -20.91 -2.49
CA VAL A 78 -2.87 -20.59 -3.09
C VAL A 78 -2.97 -19.39 -4.03
N PHE A 79 -4.04 -19.29 -4.84
CA PHE A 79 -4.28 -18.13 -5.70
C PHE A 79 -4.38 -16.85 -4.87
N PHE A 80 -5.28 -16.78 -3.90
CA PHE A 80 -5.48 -15.57 -3.09
C PHE A 80 -4.24 -15.22 -2.28
N SER A 81 -3.53 -16.20 -1.73
CA SER A 81 -2.25 -15.98 -1.05
C SER A 81 -1.20 -15.35 -1.99
N SER A 82 -1.04 -15.92 -3.18
CA SER A 82 -0.05 -15.45 -4.17
C SER A 82 -0.34 -14.02 -4.63
N VAL A 83 -1.58 -13.72 -4.99
CA VAL A 83 -1.96 -12.37 -5.44
C VAL A 83 -1.85 -11.36 -4.30
N THR A 84 -2.17 -11.75 -3.05
CA THR A 84 -1.99 -10.89 -1.87
C THR A 84 -0.52 -10.55 -1.66
N MET A 85 0.40 -11.53 -1.77
CA MET A 85 1.84 -11.28 -1.65
C MET A 85 2.37 -10.32 -2.73
N MET A 86 1.80 -10.34 -3.95
CA MET A 86 2.19 -9.39 -5.00
C MET A 86 1.94 -7.92 -4.64
N MET A 87 1.03 -7.63 -3.69
CA MET A 87 0.80 -6.26 -3.18
C MET A 87 2.01 -5.65 -2.47
N GLY A 88 2.95 -6.49 -2.01
CA GLY A 88 4.22 -6.02 -1.45
C GLY A 88 5.09 -5.27 -2.45
N VAL A 89 4.97 -5.57 -3.75
CA VAL A 89 5.78 -4.92 -4.81
C VAL A 89 5.42 -3.44 -4.98
N PRO A 90 4.17 -3.05 -5.30
CA PRO A 90 3.82 -1.64 -5.49
C PRO A 90 3.95 -0.82 -4.20
N THR A 91 3.66 -1.40 -3.04
CA THR A 91 3.85 -0.72 -1.74
C THR A 91 5.33 -0.48 -1.45
N GLY A 92 6.19 -1.48 -1.67
CA GLY A 92 7.64 -1.36 -1.56
C GLY A 92 8.21 -0.28 -2.48
N MET A 93 7.80 -0.26 -3.76
CA MET A 93 8.23 0.77 -4.71
C MET A 93 7.96 2.19 -4.20
N LYS A 94 6.79 2.43 -3.57
CA LYS A 94 6.45 3.73 -3.00
C LYS A 94 7.34 4.10 -1.81
N VAL A 95 7.55 3.18 -0.87
CA VAL A 95 8.43 3.40 0.29
C VAL A 95 9.85 3.74 -0.15
N PHE A 96 10.43 2.97 -1.08
CA PHE A 96 11.77 3.25 -1.61
C PHE A 96 11.86 4.59 -2.31
N THR A 97 10.82 4.96 -3.05
CA THR A 97 10.76 6.26 -3.74
C THR A 97 10.75 7.42 -2.75
N TRP A 98 9.96 7.32 -1.68
CA TRP A 98 9.91 8.35 -0.64
C TRP A 98 11.24 8.47 0.12
N LEU A 99 11.84 7.33 0.48
CA LEU A 99 13.16 7.30 1.12
C LEU A 99 14.21 7.97 0.23
N TYR A 100 14.22 7.66 -1.08
CA TYR A 100 15.16 8.27 -2.02
C TYR A 100 14.98 9.80 -2.09
N MET A 101 13.74 10.30 -2.18
CA MET A 101 13.49 11.74 -2.20
C MET A 101 13.96 12.44 -0.92
N LEU A 102 13.71 11.85 0.25
CA LEU A 102 14.14 12.42 1.52
C LEU A 102 15.66 12.34 1.73
N LEU A 103 16.31 11.25 1.34
CA LEU A 103 17.77 11.10 1.47
C LEU A 103 18.54 12.13 0.63
N ASN A 104 17.97 12.57 -0.50
CA ASN A 104 18.56 13.58 -1.36
C ASN A 104 18.06 15.00 -1.06
N SER A 105 17.23 15.18 -0.02
CA SER A 105 16.70 16.48 0.37
C SER A 105 17.66 17.27 1.25
N ARG A 106 17.55 18.62 1.23
CA ARG A 106 18.29 19.53 2.14
C ARG A 106 17.42 20.00 3.30
N VAL A 107 16.63 19.11 3.87
CA VAL A 107 15.75 19.40 5.01
C VAL A 107 16.52 19.52 6.32
N ASN A 108 16.03 20.38 7.21
CA ASN A 108 16.59 20.51 8.54
C ASN A 108 16.21 19.28 9.38
N LYS A 109 17.18 18.64 10.04
CA LYS A 109 16.95 17.50 10.93
C LYS A 109 16.10 17.84 12.16
N SER A 110 15.98 19.12 12.51
CA SER A 110 15.08 19.56 13.58
C SER A 110 13.63 19.74 13.13
N ASP A 111 13.33 19.55 11.84
CA ASP A 111 11.97 19.67 11.32
C ASP A 111 11.11 18.49 11.81
N PRO A 112 10.04 18.74 12.60
CA PRO A 112 9.15 17.67 13.06
C PRO A 112 8.46 16.92 11.90
N MET A 113 8.27 17.57 10.76
CA MET A 113 7.64 16.97 9.59
C MET A 113 8.47 15.80 9.04
N LEU A 114 9.79 15.93 9.05
CA LEU A 114 10.72 14.89 8.62
C LEU A 114 10.54 13.64 9.46
N TRP A 115 10.55 13.80 10.79
CA TRP A 115 10.44 12.68 11.71
C TRP A 115 9.08 12.01 11.65
N TRP A 116 7.99 12.76 11.48
CA TRP A 116 6.67 12.18 11.28
C TRP A 116 6.63 11.31 10.01
N MET A 117 7.22 11.76 8.89
CA MET A 117 7.26 10.95 7.66
C MET A 117 8.16 9.72 7.79
N VAL A 118 9.31 9.84 8.45
CA VAL A 118 10.17 8.68 8.74
C VAL A 118 9.43 7.67 9.63
N SER A 119 8.75 8.14 10.68
CA SER A 119 7.92 7.28 11.53
C SER A 119 6.78 6.63 10.76
N PHE A 120 6.10 7.35 9.87
CA PHE A 120 5.09 6.76 8.98
C PHE A 120 5.68 5.62 8.15
N MET A 121 6.81 5.86 7.46
CA MET A 121 7.45 4.83 6.62
C MET A 121 7.84 3.61 7.44
N VAL A 122 8.45 3.80 8.62
CA VAL A 122 8.86 2.70 9.49
C VAL A 122 7.66 1.90 10.01
N LEU A 123 6.65 2.57 10.56
CA LEU A 123 5.46 1.89 11.10
C LEU A 123 4.66 1.21 9.99
N PHE A 124 4.54 1.84 8.82
CA PHE A 124 3.88 1.27 7.66
C PHE A 124 4.63 0.03 7.15
N THR A 125 5.96 0.06 7.07
CA THR A 125 6.75 -1.11 6.68
C THR A 125 6.64 -2.24 7.70
N PHE A 126 6.75 -1.96 9.01
CA PHE A 126 6.57 -3.00 10.03
C PHE A 126 5.18 -3.62 10.00
N GLY A 127 4.13 -2.80 9.87
CA GLY A 127 2.76 -3.30 9.72
C GLY A 127 2.53 -4.07 8.43
N GLY A 128 3.29 -3.79 7.36
CA GLY A 128 3.22 -4.53 6.10
C GLY A 128 4.00 -5.85 6.07
N VAL A 129 4.91 -6.09 7.03
CA VAL A 129 5.70 -7.33 7.13
C VAL A 129 4.97 -8.40 7.95
N THR A 130 4.02 -8.01 8.80
CA THR A 130 3.16 -8.91 9.59
C THR A 130 1.98 -9.43 8.76
#